data_AF-A0A3D3EM92-F1
#
_entry.id   AF-A0A3D3EM92-F1
#
_cell.length_a   1.000
_cell.length_b   1.000
_cell.length_c   1.000
_cell.angle_alpha   90.00
_cell.angle_beta   90.00
_cell.angle_gamma   90.00
#
_symmetry.space_group_name_H-M   'P 1'
#
loop_
_entity.id
_entity.type
_entity.pdbx_description
1 polymer ?
#
loop_
_entity_poly.entity_id
_entity_poly.type
_entity_poly.pdbx_seq_one_letter_code
_entity_poly.pdbx_strand_id
1 'polypeptide(L)'
;MRTKSKQKVWKKKKTIGDRISSGFIGIILTIIVIITIYPFWHVLMYSLSDSKASMGGGIFLYPRDFSILSYQLLFQTEQIFVAFGNTLFKTIFGTALSVILTA
;
A
#
# COMPACT_ATOMS: atom_id res chain seq x y z
N MET A 1 12.74 -3.97 44.25
CA MET A 1 11.28 -3.83 44.00
C MET A 1 10.97 -2.35 43.72
N ARG A 2 10.71 -1.93 42.47
CA ARG A 2 10.21 -0.57 42.13
C ARG A 2 8.78 -0.70 41.62
N THR A 3 7.87 -0.06 42.35
CA THR A 3 6.41 -0.14 42.25
C THR A 3 5.89 0.46 40.95
N LYS A 4 5.00 -0.26 40.27
CA LYS A 4 4.25 0.23 39.10
C LYS A 4 3.37 1.41 39.51
N SER A 5 3.70 2.62 39.03
CA SER A 5 2.83 3.79 39.17
C SER A 5 1.60 3.63 38.26
N LYS A 6 0.43 3.70 38.88
CA LYS A 6 -0.87 3.58 38.22
C LYS A 6 -1.08 4.78 37.28
N GLN A 7 -1.00 4.55 35.97
CA GLN A 7 -1.48 5.46 34.94
C GLN A 7 -2.99 5.65 35.09
N LYS A 8 -3.41 6.74 35.72
CA LYS A 8 -4.81 7.12 35.89
C LYS A 8 -5.27 7.85 34.63
N VAL A 9 -5.82 7.11 33.67
CA VAL A 9 -6.31 7.65 32.40
C VAL A 9 -7.59 8.46 32.67
N TRP A 10 -7.49 9.78 32.73
CA TRP A 10 -8.62 10.68 32.90
C TRP A 10 -9.52 10.63 31.65
N LYS A 11 -10.67 9.95 31.73
CA LYS A 11 -11.69 9.97 30.68
C LYS A 11 -12.31 11.36 30.60
N LYS A 12 -11.93 12.16 29.60
CA LYS A 12 -12.65 13.40 29.26
C LYS A 12 -14.11 13.06 28.93
N LYS A 13 -15.08 13.79 29.53
CA LYS A 13 -16.48 13.75 29.08
C LYS A 13 -16.52 14.35 27.68
N LYS A 14 -16.85 13.54 26.67
CA LYS A 14 -16.94 14.01 25.27
C LYS A 14 -18.05 15.05 25.18
N THR A 15 -17.70 16.28 24.82
CA THR A 15 -18.68 17.33 24.49
C THR A 15 -19.42 16.94 23.21
N ILE A 16 -20.64 17.42 23.01
CA ILE A 16 -21.42 17.15 21.78
C ILE A 16 -20.63 17.58 20.54
N GLY A 17 -19.93 18.72 20.62
CA GLY A 17 -18.99 19.17 19.59
C GLY A 17 -17.88 18.16 19.31
N ASP A 18 -17.25 17.58 20.34
CA ASP A 18 -16.19 16.58 20.17
C ASP A 18 -16.68 15.34 19.43
N ARG A 19 -17.94 14.92 19.64
CA ARG A 19 -18.52 13.76 18.96
C ARG A 19 -18.78 14.03 17.48
N ILE A 20 -19.30 15.20 17.14
CA ILE A 20 -19.56 15.60 15.76
C ILE A 20 -18.25 15.75 15.00
N SER A 21 -17.27 16.47 15.56
CA SER A 21 -15.96 16.64 14.93
C SER A 21 -15.22 15.31 14.76
N SER A 22 -15.27 14.43 15.76
CA SER A 22 -14.66 13.08 15.65
C SER A 22 -15.33 12.23 14.57
N GLY A 23 -16.67 12.28 14.47
CA GLY A 23 -17.43 11.57 13.44
C GLY A 23 -17.11 12.07 12.03
N PHE A 24 -17.09 13.39 11.85
CA PHE A 24 -16.74 14.03 10.58
C PHE A 24 -15.33 13.67 10.12
N ILE A 25 -14.34 13.78 11.00
CA ILE A 25 -12.95 13.39 10.71
C ILE A 25 -12.88 11.90 10.37
N GLY A 26 -13.58 11.05 11.14
CA GLY A 26 -13.62 9.61 10.87
C GLY A 26 -14.19 9.28 9.48
N ILE A 27 -15.28 9.95 9.07
CA ILE A 27 -15.87 9.78 7.75
C ILE A 27 -14.89 10.21 6.65
N ILE A 28 -14.27 11.38 6.79
CA ILE A 28 -13.27 11.87 5.82
C ILE A 28 -12.11 10.90 5.70
N LEU A 29 -11.53 10.46 6.82
CA LEU A 29 -10.43 9.51 6.81
C LEU A 29 -10.83 8.19 6.15
N THR A 30 -12.06 7.71 6.39
CA THR A 30 -12.56 6.49 5.75
C THR A 30 -12.66 6.65 4.24
N ILE A 31 -13.15 7.80 3.76
CA ILE A 31 -13.23 8.10 2.31
C ILE A 31 -11.82 8.15 1.70
N ILE A 32 -10.87 8.81 2.36
CA ILE A 32 -9.47 8.88 1.91
C ILE A 32 -8.87 7.48 1.81
N VAL A 33 -9.11 6.62 2.80
CA VAL A 33 -8.65 5.23 2.79
C VAL A 33 -9.23 4.47 1.59
N ILE A 34 -10.52 4.62 1.29
CA ILE A 34 -11.14 3.95 0.13
C ILE A 34 -10.51 4.44 -1.19
N ILE A 35 -10.35 5.75 -1.36
CA ILE A 35 -9.78 6.34 -2.58
C ILE A 35 -8.33 5.91 -2.78
N THR A 36 -7.55 5.81 -1.71
CA THR A 36 -6.14 5.40 -1.77
C THR A 36 -5.96 3.90 -1.93
N ILE A 37 -6.84 3.07 -1.37
CA ILE A 37 -6.78 1.61 -1.54
C ILE A 37 -7.27 1.18 -2.92
N TYR A 38 -8.27 1.86 -3.49
CA TYR A 38 -8.83 1.53 -4.79
C TYR A 38 -7.79 1.35 -5.92
N PRO A 39 -6.79 2.24 -6.13
CA PRO A 39 -5.79 2.04 -7.18
C PRO A 39 -4.92 0.79 -6.94
N PHE A 40 -4.59 0.44 -5.69
CA PHE A 40 -3.87 -0.81 -5.41
C PHE A 40 -4.74 -2.03 -5.74
N TRP A 41 -6.03 -2.00 -5.36
CA TRP A 41 -6.98 -3.04 -5.72
C TRP A 41 -7.11 -3.18 -7.25
N HIS A 42 -7.24 -2.05 -7.95
CA HIS A 42 -7.34 -2.01 -9.40
C HIS A 42 -6.11 -2.62 -10.07
N VAL A 43 -4.90 -2.29 -9.62
CA VAL A 43 -3.66 -2.86 -10.18
C VAL A 43 -3.59 -4.37 -9.94
N LEU A 44 -4.00 -4.87 -8.78
CA LEU A 44 -4.06 -6.30 -8.48
C LEU A 44 -5.06 -7.05 -9.38
N MET A 45 -6.25 -6.49 -9.57
CA MET A 45 -7.25 -7.10 -10.45
C MET A 45 -6.77 -7.07 -11.91
N TYR A 46 -6.20 -5.95 -12.35
CA TYR A 46 -5.66 -5.78 -13.70
C TYR A 46 -4.50 -6.75 -13.97
N SER A 47 -3.58 -6.94 -13.02
CA SER A 47 -2.43 -7.83 -13.21
C SER A 47 -2.80 -9.31 -13.29
N LEU A 48 -3.94 -9.71 -12.71
CA LEU A 48 -4.52 -11.05 -12.77
C LEU A 48 -5.49 -11.26 -13.95
N SER A 49 -5.75 -10.21 -14.73
CA SER A 49 -6.68 -10.25 -15.86
C SER A 49 -5.95 -10.49 -17.18
N ASP A 50 -6.63 -11.09 -18.16
CA ASP A 50 -6.05 -11.27 -19.49
C ASP A 50 -5.80 -9.91 -20.16
N SER A 51 -4.62 -9.75 -20.79
CA SER A 51 -4.22 -8.47 -21.40
C SER A 51 -5.20 -8.01 -22.48
N LYS A 52 -5.78 -8.94 -23.26
CA LYS A 52 -6.73 -8.60 -24.34
C LYS A 52 -8.08 -8.18 -23.78
N ALA A 53 -8.56 -8.85 -22.73
CA ALA A 53 -9.82 -8.52 -22.06
C ALA A 53 -9.74 -7.21 -21.25
N SER A 54 -8.54 -6.84 -20.79
CA SER A 54 -8.29 -5.68 -19.93
C SER A 54 -8.04 -4.36 -20.69
N MET A 55 -7.70 -4.44 -21.99
CA MET A 55 -7.48 -3.28 -22.85
C MET A 55 -8.70 -2.38 -23.03
N GLY A 56 -9.91 -2.91 -22.85
CA GLY A 56 -11.16 -2.16 -23.00
C GLY A 56 -11.40 -1.09 -21.92
N GLY A 57 -10.53 -1.02 -20.91
CA GLY A 57 -10.69 -0.09 -19.79
C GLY A 57 -11.90 -0.39 -18.91
N GLY A 58 -12.14 0.49 -17.94
CA GLY A 58 -13.26 0.40 -17.00
C GLY A 58 -12.83 0.22 -15.55
N ILE A 59 -13.82 0.02 -14.68
CA ILE A 59 -13.61 -0.16 -13.23
C ILE A 59 -13.34 -1.64 -12.96
N PHE A 60 -12.15 -1.97 -12.45
CA PHE A 60 -11.75 -3.34 -12.11
C PHE A 60 -12.05 -3.65 -10.64
N LEU A 61 -13.29 -4.05 -10.34
CA LEU A 61 -13.66 -4.57 -9.02
C LEU A 61 -13.30 -6.06 -8.87
N TYR A 62 -13.34 -6.80 -9.96
CA TYR A 62 -13.00 -8.23 -10.08
C TYR A 62 -12.15 -8.44 -11.35
N PRO A 63 -11.37 -9.53 -11.44
CA PRO A 63 -10.52 -9.75 -12.61
C PRO A 63 -11.38 -10.05 -13.85
N ARG A 64 -11.08 -9.41 -14.97
CA ARG A 64 -11.65 -9.73 -16.27
C ARG A 64 -10.86 -10.89 -16.87
N ASP A 65 -11.47 -12.06 -16.91
CA ASP A 65 -10.85 -13.31 -17.37
C ASP A 65 -9.53 -13.60 -16.64
N PHE A 66 -9.64 -14.35 -15.54
CA PHE A 66 -8.50 -14.69 -14.71
C PHE A 66 -7.40 -15.40 -15.53
N SER A 67 -6.24 -14.78 -15.63
CA SER A 67 -5.11 -15.25 -16.42
C SER A 67 -3.79 -14.89 -15.75
N ILE A 68 -2.91 -15.89 -15.60
CA ILE A 68 -1.56 -15.72 -15.04
C ILE A 68 -0.51 -15.61 -16.17
N LEU A 69 -0.96 -15.62 -17.43
CA LEU A 69 -0.08 -15.57 -18.61
C LEU A 69 0.85 -14.35 -18.58
N SER A 70 0.33 -13.19 -18.17
CA SER A 70 1.10 -11.95 -18.01
C SER A 70 2.31 -12.14 -17.09
N TYR A 71 2.16 -12.86 -15.98
CA TYR A 71 3.26 -13.16 -15.07
C TYR A 71 4.26 -14.15 -15.66
N GLN A 72 3.78 -15.19 -16.36
CA GLN A 72 4.66 -16.16 -17.02
C GLN A 72 5.56 -15.48 -18.06
N LEU A 73 5.00 -14.56 -18.86
CA LEU A 73 5.76 -13.78 -19.84
C LEU A 73 6.81 -12.87 -19.17
N LEU A 74 6.48 -12.28 -18.02
CA LEU A 74 7.44 -11.49 -17.25
C LEU A 74 8.62 -12.35 -16.76
N PHE A 75 8.35 -13.55 -16.22
CA PHE A 75 9.43 -14.43 -15.75
C PHE A 75 10.29 -15.04 -16.87
N GLN A 76 9.78 -15.11 -18.09
CA GLN A 76 10.57 -15.54 -19.26
C GLN A 76 11.49 -14.44 -19.80
N THR A 77 11.28 -13.19 -19.40
CA THR A 77 12.06 -12.05 -19.91
C THR A 77 13.31 -11.83 -19.07
N GLU A 78 14.49 -12.22 -19.57
CA GLU A 78 15.77 -12.08 -18.85
C GLU A 78 16.07 -10.65 -18.38
N GLN A 79 15.65 -9.65 -19.16
CA GLN A 79 15.84 -8.24 -18.83
C GLN A 79 15.23 -7.85 -17.47
N ILE A 80 14.18 -8.53 -17.01
CA ILE A 80 13.55 -8.26 -15.72
C ILE A 80 14.48 -8.61 -14.56
N PHE A 81 15.22 -9.72 -14.66
CA PHE A 81 16.19 -10.10 -13.63
C PHE A 81 17.37 -9.13 -13.58
N VAL A 82 17.87 -8.70 -14.74
CA VAL A 82 18.94 -7.69 -14.82
C VAL A 82 18.48 -6.35 -14.23
N ALA A 83 17.28 -5.88 -14.58
CA ALA A 83 16.72 -4.64 -14.06
C ALA A 83 16.49 -4.69 -12.54
N PHE A 84 15.98 -5.82 -12.04
CA PHE A 84 15.77 -6.05 -10.61
C PHE A 84 17.10 -6.08 -9.84
N GLY A 85 18.10 -6.80 -10.37
CA GLY A 85 19.45 -6.84 -9.80
C GLY A 85 20.10 -5.46 -9.74
N ASN A 86 19.98 -4.65 -10.79
CA ASN A 86 20.48 -3.28 -10.81
C ASN A 86 19.80 -2.39 -9.76
N THR A 87 18.50 -2.55 -9.56
CA THR A 87 17.73 -1.79 -8.56
C THR A 87 18.15 -2.16 -7.14
N LEU A 88 18.27 -3.46 -6.87
CA LEU A 88 18.76 -3.96 -5.58
C LEU A 88 20.19 -3.50 -5.29
N PHE A 89 21.08 -3.58 -6.26
CA PHE A 89 22.46 -3.12 -6.10
C PHE A 89 22.50 -1.63 -5.74
N LYS A 90 21.77 -0.79 -6.49
CA LYS A 90 21.73 0.66 -6.24
C LYS A 90 21.11 1.02 -4.89
N THR A 91 20.04 0.34 -4.48
CA THR A 91 19.38 0.60 -3.20
C THR A 91 20.26 0.19 -2.02
N ILE A 92 20.83 -1.02 -2.04
CA ILE A 92 21.69 -1.51 -0.97
C ILE A 92 22.97 -0.69 -0.90
N PHE A 93 23.67 -0.51 -2.02
CA PHE A 93 24.93 0.22 -2.06
C PHE A 93 24.72 1.69 -1.68
N GLY A 94 23.66 2.31 -2.21
CA GLY A 94 23.29 3.68 -1.87
C GLY A 94 22.99 3.84 -0.38
N THR A 95 22.15 2.99 0.20
CA THR A 95 21.83 3.04 1.63
C THR A 95 23.04 2.75 2.50
N ALA A 96 23.84 1.74 2.18
CA ALA A 96 25.05 1.41 2.94
C ALA A 96 26.05 2.57 2.94
N LEU A 97 26.28 3.17 1.78
CA LEU A 97 27.15 4.34 1.66
C LEU A 97 26.58 5.54 2.42
N SER A 98 25.27 5.82 2.32
CA SER A 98 24.63 6.89 3.09
C SER A 98 24.78 6.72 4.61
N VAL A 99 24.64 5.49 5.12
CA VAL A 99 24.82 5.20 6.54
C VAL A 99 26.28 5.39 6.95
N ILE A 100 27.24 4.85 6.19
CA ILE A 100 28.68 4.98 6.50
C ILE A 100 29.14 6.44 6.47
N LEU A 101 28.64 7.24 5.52
CA LEU A 101 29.04 8.64 5.40
C LEU A 101 28.37 9.57 6.42
N THR A 102 27.24 9.17 7.00
CA THR A 102 26.49 9.98 7.97
C THR A 102 26.73 9.54 9.43
N ALA A 103 27.03 8.27 9.67
CA ALA A 103 27.35 7.72 10.98
C ALA A 103 28.72 8.18 11.49
#